data_AF-A0A4Q7VMD7-F1
#
_entry.id   AF-A0A4Q7VMD7-F1
#
_cell.length_a   1.000
_cell.length_b   1.000
_cell.length_c   1.000
_cell.angle_alpha   90.00
_cell.angle_beta   90.00
_cell.angle_gamma   90.00
#
_symmetry.space_group_name_H-M   'P 1'
#
loop_
_entity.id
_entity.type
_entity.pdbx_description
1 polymer ?
#
loop_
_entity_poly.entity_id
_entity_poly.type
_entity_poly.pdbx_seq_one_letter_code
_entity_poly.pdbx_strand_id
1 'polypeptide(L)'
;MRRILLILLIASFAFSCSDSDNKPSEFETAYNGYYKSISGYDQANLKTVLHNLIKGHTQIEYTDNSSDMDVWRALEQTDEDPNNPDNVILLYLGTSIPKANKAKNNQNDFWNREHVWAKSRGDFGTTLGAGTDLHHLRPSDKTVNSARGNKWFDNGGNYHSEAKECKTDSDSWEPRDAVKGDIARMMFYMAVRYEKEDGKDLELTNNPQDNEDPQHGVLSTLLEWNEQDPVDDFEKKRNETIYSIQGNRNPFIDFPDFANYIFVANN
;
A
#
# COMPACT_ATOMS: atom_id res chain seq x y z
N MET A 1 -48.85 -55.12 10.62
CA MET A 1 -48.19 -53.87 11.05
C MET A 1 -46.80 -53.81 10.41
N ARG A 2 -46.65 -53.06 9.30
CA ARG A 2 -45.38 -52.92 8.58
C ARG A 2 -44.56 -51.81 9.23
N ARG A 3 -43.34 -52.13 9.70
CA ARG A 3 -42.36 -51.15 10.17
C ARG A 3 -41.74 -50.46 8.96
N ILE A 4 -41.87 -49.14 8.86
CA ILE A 4 -41.20 -48.32 7.86
C ILE A 4 -39.94 -47.76 8.53
N LEU A 5 -38.78 -48.17 8.02
CA LEU A 5 -37.45 -47.70 8.41
C LEU A 5 -37.17 -46.43 7.60
N LEU A 6 -37.03 -45.28 8.26
CA LEU A 6 -36.65 -44.02 7.63
C LEU A 6 -35.11 -43.99 7.54
N ILE A 7 -34.57 -44.17 6.34
CA ILE A 7 -33.14 -44.00 6.06
C ILE A 7 -32.91 -42.52 5.75
N LEU A 8 -32.23 -41.80 6.64
CA LEU A 8 -31.68 -40.48 6.32
C LEU A 8 -30.53 -40.67 5.32
N LEU A 9 -30.71 -40.22 4.09
CA LEU A 9 -29.61 -40.04 3.14
C LEU A 9 -28.84 -38.78 3.55
N ILE A 10 -27.65 -38.94 4.12
CA ILE A 10 -26.69 -37.85 4.25
C ILE A 10 -26.06 -37.69 2.87
N ALA A 11 -26.43 -36.65 2.14
CA ALA A 11 -25.73 -36.25 0.93
C ALA A 11 -24.37 -35.66 1.33
N SER A 12 -23.33 -36.49 1.34
CA SER A 12 -21.95 -36.02 1.40
C SER A 12 -21.65 -35.30 0.08
N PHE A 13 -21.55 -33.98 0.11
CA PHE A 13 -20.90 -33.24 -0.97
C PHE A 13 -19.42 -33.56 -0.92
N ALA A 14 -19.01 -34.58 -1.68
CA ALA A 14 -17.61 -34.71 -2.08
C ALA A 14 -17.32 -33.55 -3.02
N PHE A 15 -16.47 -32.61 -2.58
CA PHE A 15 -15.88 -31.63 -3.49
C PHE A 15 -14.99 -32.43 -4.45
N SER A 16 -15.50 -32.63 -5.66
CA SER A 16 -14.73 -33.16 -6.77
C SER A 16 -13.62 -32.15 -7.05
N CYS A 17 -12.39 -32.53 -6.79
CA CYS A 17 -11.23 -31.84 -7.32
C CYS A 17 -11.24 -32.07 -8.84
N SER A 18 -11.64 -31.05 -9.61
CA SER A 18 -11.51 -31.05 -11.06
C SER A 18 -10.93 -29.72 -11.53
N ASP A 19 -9.74 -29.85 -12.08
CA ASP A 19 -9.14 -29.08 -13.18
C ASP A 19 -8.55 -27.69 -12.89
N SER A 20 -7.27 -27.61 -13.27
CA SER A 20 -6.32 -26.51 -13.23
C SER A 20 -6.63 -25.32 -14.15
N ASP A 21 -7.89 -25.03 -14.47
CA ASP A 21 -8.24 -24.14 -15.59
C ASP A 21 -9.24 -23.01 -15.25
N ASN A 22 -9.34 -22.59 -13.99
CA ASN A 22 -10.11 -21.39 -13.64
C ASN A 22 -9.20 -20.16 -13.53
N LYS A 23 -8.42 -19.85 -14.58
CA LYS A 23 -7.74 -18.56 -14.68
C LYS A 23 -8.84 -17.48 -14.78
N PRO A 24 -8.93 -16.53 -13.84
CA PRO A 24 -9.89 -15.44 -13.96
C PRO A 24 -9.60 -14.71 -15.28
N SER A 25 -10.54 -14.77 -16.23
CA SER A 25 -10.35 -14.23 -17.59
C SER A 25 -10.03 -12.73 -17.60
N GLU A 26 -10.31 -12.04 -16.50
CA GLU A 26 -10.01 -10.63 -16.27
C GLU A 26 -8.49 -10.35 -16.33
N PHE A 27 -7.62 -11.25 -15.86
CA PHE A 27 -6.18 -10.98 -15.79
C PHE A 27 -5.43 -11.07 -17.12
N GLU A 28 -5.95 -11.82 -18.10
CA GLU A 28 -5.26 -12.01 -19.39
C GLU A 28 -5.13 -10.72 -20.19
N THR A 29 -6.14 -9.84 -20.08
CA THR A 29 -6.23 -8.61 -20.88
C THR A 29 -6.07 -7.36 -20.04
N ALA A 30 -6.26 -7.43 -18.72
CA ALA A 30 -6.07 -6.30 -17.82
C ALA A 30 -4.66 -5.72 -17.95
N TYR A 31 -4.60 -4.39 -18.07
CA TYR A 31 -3.35 -3.62 -18.16
C TYR A 31 -2.39 -4.18 -19.24
N ASN A 32 -2.93 -4.47 -20.43
CA ASN A 32 -2.18 -5.04 -21.55
C ASN A 32 -1.51 -6.39 -21.21
N GLY A 33 -2.17 -7.19 -20.37
CA GLY A 33 -1.69 -8.49 -19.94
C GLY A 33 -0.57 -8.42 -18.90
N TYR A 34 -0.44 -7.31 -18.17
CA TYR A 34 0.53 -7.18 -17.07
C TYR A 34 0.34 -8.31 -16.04
N TYR A 35 -0.90 -8.67 -15.75
CA TYR A 35 -1.28 -9.69 -14.76
C TYR A 35 -1.42 -11.10 -15.33
N LYS A 36 -1.01 -11.35 -16.58
CA LYS A 36 -1.19 -12.65 -17.24
C LYS A 36 -0.48 -13.82 -16.55
N SER A 37 0.49 -13.58 -15.67
CA SER A 37 1.16 -14.65 -14.90
C SER A 37 0.31 -15.20 -13.77
N ILE A 38 -0.76 -14.51 -13.38
CA ILE A 38 -1.67 -14.95 -12.31
C ILE A 38 -2.64 -15.98 -12.86
N SER A 39 -2.63 -17.18 -12.27
CA SER A 39 -3.46 -18.32 -12.69
C SER A 39 -4.52 -18.72 -11.64
N GLY A 40 -4.80 -17.86 -10.66
CA GLY A 40 -5.81 -18.09 -9.63
C GLY A 40 -5.50 -17.31 -8.34
N TYR A 41 -6.26 -17.60 -7.29
CA TYR A 41 -6.22 -16.92 -6.01
C TYR A 41 -5.68 -17.79 -4.85
N ASP A 42 -4.90 -18.84 -5.16
CA ASP A 42 -4.21 -19.62 -4.12
C ASP A 42 -3.23 -18.71 -3.38
N GLN A 43 -3.37 -18.58 -2.05
CA GLN A 43 -2.70 -17.56 -1.25
C GLN A 43 -1.16 -17.59 -1.36
N ALA A 44 -0.55 -18.75 -1.08
CA ALA A 44 0.90 -18.88 -1.08
C ALA A 44 1.47 -18.63 -2.48
N ASN A 45 0.78 -19.15 -3.49
CA ASN A 45 1.13 -18.89 -4.88
C ASN A 45 0.91 -17.42 -5.26
N LEU A 46 -0.17 -16.76 -4.81
CA LEU A 46 -0.51 -15.40 -5.17
C LEU A 46 0.49 -14.39 -4.59
N LYS A 47 0.84 -14.50 -3.29
CA LYS A 47 1.88 -13.63 -2.69
C LYS A 47 3.19 -13.76 -3.47
N THR A 48 3.65 -14.99 -3.72
CA THR A 48 4.88 -15.26 -4.48
C THR A 48 4.80 -14.81 -5.94
N VAL A 49 3.68 -15.02 -6.63
CA VAL A 49 3.50 -14.60 -8.03
C VAL A 49 3.48 -13.08 -8.13
N LEU A 50 2.77 -12.39 -7.23
CA LEU A 50 2.75 -10.93 -7.18
C LEU A 50 4.12 -10.37 -6.86
N HIS A 51 4.82 -10.90 -5.85
CA HIS A 51 6.19 -10.54 -5.54
C HIS A 51 7.09 -10.62 -6.78
N ASN A 52 7.05 -11.76 -7.48
CA ASN A 52 7.83 -11.96 -8.70
C ASN A 52 7.41 -11.05 -9.86
N LEU A 53 6.14 -10.66 -9.94
CA LEU A 53 5.62 -9.75 -10.96
C LEU A 53 6.08 -8.30 -10.74
N ILE A 54 6.10 -7.85 -9.48
CA ILE A 54 6.35 -6.44 -9.14
C ILE A 54 7.80 -6.16 -8.74
N LYS A 55 8.65 -7.19 -8.62
CA LYS A 55 10.09 -7.04 -8.37
C LYS A 55 10.87 -6.58 -9.60
N GLY A 56 12.07 -6.04 -9.36
CA GLY A 56 12.96 -5.58 -10.43
C GLY A 56 12.51 -4.28 -11.11
N HIS A 57 11.70 -3.48 -10.43
CA HIS A 57 11.30 -2.15 -10.89
C HIS A 57 12.51 -1.22 -11.06
N THR A 58 12.38 -0.23 -11.95
CA THR A 58 13.36 0.86 -12.07
C THR A 58 13.39 1.62 -10.75
N GLN A 59 14.61 1.80 -10.22
CA GLN A 59 14.87 2.55 -9.00
C GLN A 59 15.34 3.95 -9.38
N ILE A 60 14.84 4.96 -8.68
CA ILE A 60 15.22 6.36 -8.90
C ILE A 60 15.88 6.92 -7.66
N GLU A 61 16.74 7.92 -7.82
CA GLU A 61 17.56 8.41 -6.73
C GLU A 61 16.78 9.26 -5.72
N TYR A 62 17.19 9.19 -4.45
CA TYR A 62 16.75 10.10 -3.40
C TYR A 62 17.72 11.28 -3.30
N THR A 63 17.55 12.30 -4.14
CA THR A 63 18.44 13.47 -4.15
C THR A 63 17.79 14.71 -3.52
N ASP A 64 18.58 15.73 -3.20
CA ASP A 64 18.04 17.01 -2.72
C ASP A 64 17.90 18.06 -3.82
N ASN A 65 18.65 17.95 -4.92
CA ASN A 65 18.66 18.92 -6.02
C ASN A 65 19.18 18.28 -7.34
N SER A 66 18.48 17.29 -7.88
CA SER A 66 18.79 16.77 -9.22
C SER A 66 18.21 17.66 -10.33
N SER A 67 18.74 17.61 -11.55
CA SER A 67 18.06 18.00 -12.81
C SER A 67 17.28 16.85 -13.46
N ASP A 68 17.62 15.62 -13.09
CA ASP A 68 17.15 14.37 -13.68
C ASP A 68 15.99 13.78 -12.85
N MET A 69 15.31 12.76 -13.36
CA MET A 69 14.25 12.08 -12.61
C MET A 69 14.78 11.58 -11.25
N ASP A 70 14.15 12.04 -10.17
CA ASP A 70 14.43 11.67 -8.79
C ASP A 70 13.10 11.62 -8.01
N VAL A 71 13.15 11.20 -6.74
CA VAL A 71 11.93 11.11 -5.92
C VAL A 71 11.16 12.44 -5.87
N TRP A 72 11.84 13.59 -5.82
CA TRP A 72 11.14 14.87 -5.79
C TRP A 72 10.34 15.12 -7.06
N ARG A 73 10.96 14.92 -8.24
CA ARG A 73 10.26 15.10 -9.53
C ARG A 73 9.15 14.08 -9.74
N ALA A 74 9.37 12.86 -9.28
CA ALA A 74 8.35 11.84 -9.34
C ALA A 74 7.13 12.22 -8.50
N LEU A 75 7.32 12.67 -7.25
CA LEU A 75 6.19 13.11 -6.41
C LEU A 75 5.44 14.33 -6.96
N GLU A 76 6.13 15.22 -7.67
CA GLU A 76 5.48 16.31 -8.41
C GLU A 76 4.56 15.82 -9.54
N GLN A 77 4.77 14.60 -10.05
CA GLN A 77 3.94 13.99 -11.10
C GLN A 77 2.89 13.04 -10.53
N THR A 78 3.25 12.23 -9.54
CA THR A 78 2.38 11.20 -8.95
C THR A 78 1.26 11.81 -8.12
N ASP A 79 1.50 12.95 -7.49
CA ASP A 79 0.59 13.59 -6.55
C ASP A 79 0.16 15.00 -7.01
N GLU A 80 0.31 15.29 -8.31
CA GLU A 80 -0.13 16.55 -8.93
C GLU A 80 -1.62 16.82 -8.69
N ASP A 81 -1.95 18.03 -8.23
CA ASP A 81 -3.34 18.43 -8.06
C ASP A 81 -4.04 18.55 -9.44
N PRO A 82 -5.11 17.76 -9.70
CA PRO A 82 -5.82 17.80 -10.99
C PRO A 82 -6.45 19.15 -11.30
N ASN A 83 -6.68 20.01 -10.30
CA ASN A 83 -7.25 21.34 -10.48
C ASN A 83 -6.17 22.44 -10.54
N ASN A 84 -4.92 22.13 -10.20
CA ASN A 84 -3.81 23.06 -10.25
C ASN A 84 -2.47 22.33 -10.48
N PRO A 85 -1.99 22.23 -11.73
CA PRO A 85 -0.78 21.46 -12.06
C PRO A 85 0.50 22.08 -11.50
N ASP A 86 0.48 23.29 -10.93
CA ASP A 86 1.63 23.86 -10.21
C ASP A 86 1.73 23.35 -8.76
N ASN A 87 0.76 22.56 -8.30
CA ASN A 87 0.64 22.07 -6.93
C ASN A 87 0.69 20.54 -6.83
N VAL A 88 0.94 20.06 -5.61
CA VAL A 88 0.74 18.67 -5.18
C VAL A 88 -0.27 18.60 -4.04
N ILE A 89 -0.98 17.48 -3.92
CA ILE A 89 -1.90 17.19 -2.83
C ILE A 89 -1.17 16.45 -1.71
N LEU A 90 -1.20 17.00 -0.50
CA LEU A 90 -0.54 16.41 0.67
C LEU A 90 -1.35 15.25 1.24
N LEU A 91 -0.69 14.11 1.51
CA LEU A 91 -1.34 12.87 1.96
C LEU A 91 -2.27 13.08 3.15
N TYR A 92 -1.71 13.52 4.28
CA TYR A 92 -2.44 13.60 5.55
C TYR A 92 -3.35 14.82 5.67
N LEU A 93 -3.06 15.92 4.96
CA LEU A 93 -3.86 17.14 5.03
C LEU A 93 -4.92 17.25 3.94
N GLY A 94 -4.76 16.56 2.81
CA GLY A 94 -5.58 16.76 1.61
C GLY A 94 -5.41 18.14 0.95
N THR A 95 -4.52 18.98 1.48
CA THR A 95 -4.30 20.34 0.99
C THR A 95 -3.46 20.34 -0.28
N SER A 96 -3.83 21.19 -1.23
CA SER A 96 -3.05 21.53 -2.41
C SER A 96 -2.01 22.61 -2.10
N ILE A 97 -0.74 22.34 -2.32
CA ILE A 97 0.39 23.26 -2.05
C ILE A 97 1.32 23.37 -3.27
N PRO A 98 1.95 24.53 -3.55
CA PRO A 98 2.91 24.67 -4.62
C PRO A 98 4.02 23.62 -4.61
N LYS A 99 4.29 23.01 -5.78
CA LYS A 99 5.42 22.09 -6.02
C LYS A 99 6.74 22.68 -5.56
N ALA A 100 6.91 23.99 -5.67
CA ALA A 100 8.10 24.73 -5.23
C ALA A 100 8.31 24.76 -3.71
N ASN A 101 7.27 24.53 -2.89
CA ASN A 101 7.34 24.59 -1.42
C ASN A 101 7.92 23.29 -0.82
N LYS A 102 9.03 22.79 -1.36
CA LYS A 102 9.76 21.63 -0.84
C LYS A 102 10.55 22.02 0.41
N ALA A 103 10.32 21.33 1.51
CA ALA A 103 10.99 21.60 2.76
C ALA A 103 12.49 21.26 2.66
N LYS A 104 13.34 22.29 2.54
CA LYS A 104 14.80 22.12 2.56
C LYS A 104 15.41 22.38 3.94
N ASN A 105 14.67 23.00 4.87
CA ASN A 105 15.11 23.44 6.20
C ASN A 105 13.92 23.44 7.22
N ASN A 106 13.98 24.26 8.28
CA ASN A 106 12.93 24.49 9.31
C ASN A 106 11.66 25.21 8.79
N GLN A 107 11.25 24.93 7.56
CA GLN A 107 10.02 25.44 6.98
C GLN A 107 8.90 24.47 7.34
N ASN A 108 8.07 24.84 8.32
CA ASN A 108 7.06 23.96 8.89
C ASN A 108 5.90 23.72 7.92
N ASP A 109 5.46 24.75 7.17
CA ASP A 109 4.33 24.67 6.24
C ASP A 109 4.74 24.23 4.80
N PHE A 110 5.91 23.59 4.67
CA PHE A 110 6.45 23.12 3.40
C PHE A 110 6.35 21.60 3.37
N TRP A 111 6.26 21.02 2.17
CA TRP A 111 6.08 19.58 2.04
C TRP A 111 7.41 18.83 1.96
N ASN A 112 7.46 17.64 2.54
CA ASN A 112 8.56 16.70 2.43
C ASN A 112 8.08 15.34 1.89
N ARG A 113 9.04 14.43 1.71
CA ARG A 113 8.80 13.05 1.23
C ARG A 113 8.46 12.18 2.44
N GLU A 114 7.20 11.79 2.55
CA GLU A 114 6.74 10.82 3.53
C GLU A 114 7.02 9.40 3.04
N HIS A 115 7.63 8.60 3.91
CA HIS A 115 7.77 7.15 3.72
C HIS A 115 6.61 6.50 4.49
N VAL A 116 5.57 6.10 3.77
CA VAL A 116 4.38 5.48 4.37
C VAL A 116 4.79 4.21 5.11
N TRP A 117 5.65 3.37 4.53
CA TRP A 117 6.40 2.45 5.38
C TRP A 117 7.51 3.20 6.12
N ALA A 118 7.38 3.38 7.44
CA ALA A 118 8.38 4.13 8.20
C ALA A 118 9.77 3.50 8.06
N LYS A 119 10.76 4.28 7.61
CA LYS A 119 12.14 3.81 7.38
C LYS A 119 12.74 3.05 8.56
N SER A 120 12.50 3.53 9.77
CA SER A 120 13.02 2.93 11.01
C SER A 120 12.39 1.56 11.32
N ARG A 121 11.23 1.23 10.75
CA ARG A 121 10.55 -0.06 10.88
C ARG A 121 10.88 -1.03 9.74
N GLY A 122 11.70 -0.63 8.77
CA GLY A 122 12.16 -1.52 7.68
C GLY A 122 13.68 -1.47 7.45
N ASP A 123 14.40 -0.68 8.24
CA ASP A 123 15.86 -0.49 8.18
C ASP A 123 16.42 -0.18 6.78
N PHE A 124 15.67 0.50 5.93
CA PHE A 124 16.08 0.73 4.52
C PHE A 124 16.54 2.17 4.23
N GLY A 125 16.34 3.11 5.17
CA GLY A 125 16.76 4.49 4.97
C GLY A 125 16.22 5.12 3.69
N THR A 126 17.07 5.76 2.90
CA THR A 126 16.72 6.36 1.59
C THR A 126 17.54 5.75 0.45
N THR A 127 18.05 4.54 0.63
CA THR A 127 18.82 3.84 -0.40
C THR A 127 17.90 3.31 -1.50
N LEU A 128 18.48 3.03 -2.67
CA LEU A 128 17.76 2.40 -3.78
C LEU A 128 17.05 1.12 -3.34
N GLY A 129 15.85 0.89 -3.89
CA GLY A 129 14.92 -0.15 -3.43
C GLY A 129 13.83 0.44 -2.54
N ALA A 130 13.56 -0.18 -1.38
CA ALA A 130 12.47 0.23 -0.49
C ALA A 130 12.53 1.71 -0.08
N GLY A 131 13.72 2.31 0.04
CA GLY A 131 13.88 3.73 0.40
C GLY A 131 13.49 4.73 -0.68
N THR A 132 13.31 4.27 -1.92
CA THR A 132 13.07 5.10 -3.12
C THR A 132 11.86 4.65 -3.93
N ASP A 133 11.15 3.62 -3.46
CA ASP A 133 9.98 3.08 -4.16
C ASP A 133 8.79 4.04 -4.06
N LEU A 134 8.39 4.57 -5.21
CA LEU A 134 7.32 5.53 -5.33
C LEU A 134 5.98 4.97 -4.89
N HIS A 135 5.77 3.65 -4.87
CA HIS A 135 4.47 3.12 -4.46
C HIS A 135 4.11 3.48 -3.02
N HIS A 136 5.06 3.75 -2.12
CA HIS A 136 4.79 4.17 -0.73
C HIS A 136 5.33 5.57 -0.35
N LEU A 137 5.94 6.28 -1.29
CA LEU A 137 6.40 7.65 -1.08
C LEU A 137 5.30 8.65 -1.42
N ARG A 138 4.98 9.57 -0.50
CA ARG A 138 3.94 10.60 -0.73
C ARG A 138 4.44 11.98 -0.31
N PRO A 139 3.95 13.07 -0.91
CA PRO A 139 4.15 14.40 -0.34
C PRO A 139 3.34 14.53 0.94
N SER A 140 3.97 15.02 2.00
CA SER A 140 3.29 15.36 3.26
C SER A 140 3.75 16.72 3.74
N ASP A 141 2.89 17.42 4.45
CA ASP A 141 3.33 18.54 5.28
C ASP A 141 4.44 18.06 6.24
N LYS A 142 5.50 18.86 6.40
CA LYS A 142 6.69 18.47 7.16
C LYS A 142 6.39 18.30 8.64
N THR A 143 5.62 19.20 9.25
CA THR A 143 5.28 19.11 10.68
C THR A 143 4.36 17.94 10.95
N VAL A 144 3.38 17.70 10.07
CA VAL A 144 2.51 16.52 10.16
C VAL A 144 3.28 15.22 9.96
N ASN A 145 4.18 15.15 8.97
CA ASN A 145 5.04 13.98 8.77
C ASN A 145 5.90 13.72 10.03
N SER A 146 6.50 14.77 10.58
CA SER A 146 7.31 14.66 11.80
C SER A 146 6.48 14.18 13.00
N ALA A 147 5.22 14.61 13.10
CA ALA A 147 4.30 14.17 14.15
C ALA A 147 3.83 12.71 13.99
N ARG A 148 3.64 12.25 12.73
CA ARG A 148 3.37 10.86 12.41
C ARG A 148 4.56 9.97 12.80
N GLY A 149 5.78 10.41 12.48
CA GLY A 149 7.02 9.73 12.86
C GLY A 149 7.04 8.27 12.38
N ASN A 150 7.20 7.33 13.32
CA ASN A 150 7.13 5.90 13.09
C ASN A 150 5.92 5.24 13.76
N LYS A 151 4.88 6.01 14.11
CA LYS A 151 3.66 5.45 14.71
C LYS A 151 3.02 4.43 13.78
N TRP A 152 2.50 3.36 14.37
CA TRP A 152 1.76 2.31 13.69
C TRP A 152 0.56 2.92 12.96
N PHE A 153 0.26 2.42 11.76
CA PHE A 153 -1.04 2.69 11.19
C PHE A 153 -2.07 1.81 11.89
N ASP A 154 -2.91 2.45 12.68
CA ASP A 154 -4.03 1.87 13.42
C ASP A 154 -5.04 2.98 13.72
N ASN A 155 -6.17 2.64 14.33
CA ASN A 155 -7.11 3.60 14.89
C ASN A 155 -6.41 4.43 15.96
N GLY A 156 -6.52 5.75 15.84
CA GLY A 156 -5.87 6.69 16.74
C GLY A 156 -6.80 7.09 17.87
N GLY A 157 -6.24 7.70 18.91
CA GLY A 157 -7.01 8.30 19.98
C GLY A 157 -7.67 9.64 19.61
N ASN A 158 -6.92 10.72 19.74
CA ASN A 158 -7.47 12.08 19.65
C ASN A 158 -7.15 12.73 18.30
N TYR A 159 -7.99 13.66 17.86
CA TYR A 159 -7.69 14.47 16.68
C TYR A 159 -6.34 15.20 16.83
N HIS A 160 -5.53 15.13 15.78
CA HIS A 160 -4.28 15.85 15.72
C HIS A 160 -4.54 17.36 15.57
N SER A 161 -3.69 18.20 16.17
CA SER A 161 -3.94 19.65 16.27
C SER A 161 -3.82 20.39 14.93
N GLU A 162 -2.99 19.88 14.03
CA GLU A 162 -2.70 20.46 12.71
C GLU A 162 -3.45 19.72 11.61
N ALA A 163 -3.15 18.43 11.40
CA ALA A 163 -3.95 17.49 10.61
C ALA A 163 -5.27 17.12 11.31
N LYS A 164 -6.24 18.04 11.31
CA LYS A 164 -7.48 17.95 12.10
C LYS A 164 -8.41 16.80 11.73
N GLU A 165 -8.21 16.17 10.58
CA GLU A 165 -8.96 14.98 10.16
C GLU A 165 -8.21 13.67 10.47
N CYS A 166 -6.94 13.74 10.88
CA CYS A 166 -6.19 12.59 11.38
C CYS A 166 -6.38 12.46 12.90
N LYS A 167 -6.31 11.24 13.42
CA LYS A 167 -6.23 10.97 14.85
C LYS A 167 -4.88 10.35 15.21
N THR A 168 -4.45 10.57 16.46
CA THR A 168 -3.22 10.01 16.97
C THR A 168 -3.25 9.84 18.49
N ASP A 169 -2.43 8.94 18.99
CA ASP A 169 -2.14 8.73 20.41
C ASP A 169 -0.62 8.50 20.58
N SER A 170 -0.20 7.72 21.59
CA SER A 170 1.21 7.49 21.90
C SER A 170 1.96 6.77 20.79
N ASP A 171 1.32 5.82 20.11
CA ASP A 171 1.97 4.87 19.21
C ASP A 171 1.25 4.67 17.88
N SER A 172 0.04 5.23 17.72
CA SER A 172 -0.80 5.02 16.54
C SER A 172 -1.12 6.32 15.79
N TRP A 173 -1.28 6.18 14.47
CA TRP A 173 -1.69 7.23 13.55
C TRP A 173 -2.82 6.74 12.64
N GLU A 174 -3.99 7.36 12.79
CA GLU A 174 -5.15 7.16 11.92
C GLU A 174 -5.21 8.34 10.94
N PRO A 175 -5.05 8.10 9.62
CA PRO A 175 -5.17 9.16 8.64
C PRO A 175 -6.63 9.63 8.49
N ARG A 176 -6.83 10.74 7.78
CA ARG A 176 -8.17 11.14 7.32
C ARG A 176 -8.83 10.03 6.50
N ASP A 177 -10.16 9.95 6.56
CA ASP A 177 -10.93 8.85 5.97
C ASP A 177 -10.65 8.64 4.48
N ALA A 178 -10.46 9.72 3.72
CA ALA A 178 -10.27 9.69 2.27
C ALA A 178 -8.85 9.31 1.80
N VAL A 179 -7.99 8.76 2.67
CA VAL A 179 -6.72 8.08 2.29
C VAL A 179 -6.45 6.83 3.12
N LYS A 180 -7.45 6.31 3.84
CA LYS A 180 -7.31 5.09 4.64
C LYS A 180 -6.97 3.90 3.74
N GLY A 181 -7.67 3.79 2.62
CA GLY A 181 -7.49 2.75 1.61
C GLY A 181 -6.18 2.91 0.86
N ASP A 182 -5.82 4.14 0.49
CA ASP A 182 -4.51 4.45 -0.10
C ASP A 182 -3.38 3.88 0.76
N ILE A 183 -3.40 4.20 2.06
CA ILE A 183 -2.37 3.75 3.00
C ILE A 183 -2.39 2.23 3.12
N ALA A 184 -3.57 1.61 3.24
CA ALA A 184 -3.68 0.15 3.27
C ALA A 184 -3.02 -0.50 2.05
N ARG A 185 -3.34 -0.05 0.84
CA ARG A 185 -2.80 -0.61 -0.40
C ARG A 185 -1.31 -0.33 -0.60
N MET A 186 -0.79 0.78 -0.11
CA MET A 186 0.65 1.04 -0.06
C MET A 186 1.36 0.09 0.92
N MET A 187 0.76 -0.19 2.07
CA MET A 187 1.30 -1.10 3.09
C MET A 187 1.26 -2.57 2.61
N PHE A 188 0.16 -3.03 2.01
CA PHE A 188 0.06 -4.35 1.38
C PHE A 188 1.11 -4.54 0.28
N TYR A 189 1.28 -3.52 -0.58
CA TYR A 189 2.30 -3.54 -1.61
C TYR A 189 3.70 -3.73 -1.03
N MET A 190 4.07 -2.95 -0.01
CA MET A 190 5.41 -3.05 0.59
C MET A 190 5.67 -4.43 1.19
N ALA A 191 4.67 -5.00 1.86
CA ALA A 191 4.74 -6.33 2.48
C ALA A 191 4.73 -7.51 1.49
N VAL A 192 4.42 -7.28 0.21
CA VAL A 192 4.53 -8.31 -0.85
C VAL A 192 5.72 -8.05 -1.77
N ARG A 193 6.06 -6.78 -2.00
CA ARG A 193 7.19 -6.39 -2.83
C ARG A 193 8.50 -6.80 -2.16
N TYR A 194 8.67 -6.55 -0.87
CA TYR A 194 9.96 -6.69 -0.19
C TYR A 194 9.99 -7.91 0.74
N GLU A 195 10.22 -9.08 0.14
CA GLU A 195 10.45 -10.36 0.82
C GLU A 195 11.94 -10.59 1.10
N LYS A 196 12.24 -11.48 2.06
CA LYS A 196 13.59 -11.74 2.58
C LYS A 196 14.68 -11.89 1.51
N GLU A 197 14.39 -12.47 0.35
CA GLU A 197 15.35 -12.60 -0.75
C GLU A 197 15.88 -11.28 -1.31
N ASP A 198 15.15 -10.17 -1.15
CA ASP A 198 15.55 -8.82 -1.56
C ASP A 198 16.39 -8.10 -0.48
N GLY A 199 16.75 -8.79 0.60
CA GLY A 199 17.52 -8.25 1.72
C GLY A 199 16.67 -7.48 2.74
N LYS A 200 15.34 -7.55 2.63
CA LYS A 200 14.34 -6.97 3.52
C LYS A 200 13.20 -7.96 3.71
N ASP A 201 12.54 -7.98 4.86
CA ASP A 201 11.46 -8.95 5.13
C ASP A 201 10.26 -8.18 5.67
N LEU A 202 9.73 -7.23 4.89
CA LEU A 202 8.74 -6.29 5.38
C LEU A 202 7.41 -7.01 5.63
N GLU A 203 6.92 -6.98 6.87
CA GLU A 203 5.73 -7.73 7.26
C GLU A 203 4.69 -6.87 7.98
N LEU A 204 3.41 -7.16 7.76
CA LEU A 204 2.32 -6.54 8.53
C LEU A 204 2.07 -7.36 9.81
N THR A 205 1.56 -6.73 10.87
CA THR A 205 1.35 -7.42 12.16
C THR A 205 -0.01 -7.09 12.77
N ASN A 206 -0.58 -7.99 13.57
CA ASN A 206 -1.71 -7.68 14.46
C ASN A 206 -1.25 -7.45 15.91
N ASN A 207 0.04 -7.60 16.18
CA ASN A 207 0.64 -7.46 17.49
C ASN A 207 1.78 -6.45 17.38
N PRO A 208 1.47 -5.14 17.32
CA PRO A 208 2.50 -4.10 17.21
C PRO A 208 3.46 -4.17 18.39
N GLN A 209 4.76 -4.29 18.10
CA GLN A 209 5.83 -4.31 19.09
C GLN A 209 7.00 -3.48 18.58
N ASP A 210 7.53 -2.60 19.43
CA ASP A 210 8.76 -1.87 19.11
C ASP A 210 9.97 -2.77 19.32
N ASN A 211 10.21 -3.64 18.36
CA ASN A 211 11.35 -4.56 18.29
C ASN A 211 12.16 -4.34 16.99
N GLU A 212 13.16 -5.18 16.74
CA GLU A 212 14.01 -5.09 15.54
C GLU A 212 13.38 -5.78 14.32
N ASP A 213 12.20 -6.39 14.47
CA ASP A 213 11.53 -7.04 13.35
C ASP A 213 11.05 -5.96 12.36
N PRO A 214 11.22 -6.18 11.05
CA PRO A 214 10.79 -5.26 10.00
C PRO A 214 9.26 -5.24 9.82
N GLN A 215 8.52 -4.95 10.90
CA GLN A 215 7.07 -4.95 10.96
C GLN A 215 6.49 -3.55 11.00
N HIS A 216 5.38 -3.34 10.29
CA HIS A 216 4.64 -2.08 10.34
C HIS A 216 3.16 -2.23 9.98
N GLY A 217 2.32 -1.37 10.54
CA GLY A 217 0.87 -1.34 10.32
C GLY A 217 0.11 -2.49 10.99
N VAL A 218 -1.07 -2.17 11.54
CA VAL A 218 -1.97 -3.16 12.13
C VAL A 218 -2.80 -3.81 11.02
N LEU A 219 -2.52 -5.08 10.72
CA LEU A 219 -3.07 -5.77 9.54
C LEU A 219 -4.60 -5.76 9.51
N SER A 220 -5.27 -6.06 10.64
CA SER A 220 -6.73 -6.05 10.71
C SER A 220 -7.31 -4.67 10.40
N THR A 221 -6.67 -3.61 10.89
CA THR A 221 -7.09 -2.22 10.64
C THR A 221 -6.86 -1.83 9.19
N LEU A 222 -5.74 -2.22 8.59
CA LEU A 222 -5.46 -1.95 7.16
C LEU A 222 -6.46 -2.67 6.25
N LEU A 223 -6.85 -3.90 6.57
CA LEU A 223 -7.89 -4.63 5.83
C LEU A 223 -9.24 -3.91 5.91
N GLU A 224 -9.64 -3.47 7.10
CA GLU A 224 -10.85 -2.67 7.29
C GLU A 224 -10.80 -1.36 6.48
N TRP A 225 -9.68 -0.65 6.52
CA TRP A 225 -9.48 0.59 5.77
C TRP A 225 -9.55 0.39 4.25
N ASN A 226 -9.02 -0.72 3.74
CA ASN A 226 -9.10 -1.05 2.32
C ASN A 226 -10.56 -1.26 1.85
N GLU A 227 -11.42 -1.80 2.71
CA GLU A 227 -12.85 -1.99 2.41
C GLU A 227 -13.64 -0.67 2.54
N GLN A 228 -13.31 0.15 3.54
CA GLN A 228 -14.01 1.40 3.83
C GLN A 228 -13.71 2.53 2.85
N ASP A 229 -12.51 2.53 2.26
CA ASP A 229 -12.03 3.56 1.33
C ASP A 229 -11.61 2.91 -0.01
N PRO A 230 -12.58 2.73 -0.94
CA PRO A 230 -12.33 2.12 -2.24
C PRO A 230 -11.39 2.95 -3.11
N VAL A 231 -10.68 2.29 -4.03
CA VAL A 231 -9.76 2.93 -4.98
C VAL A 231 -10.47 4.02 -5.80
N ASP A 232 -9.95 5.24 -5.73
CA ASP A 232 -10.44 6.38 -6.49
C ASP A 232 -9.63 6.64 -7.78
N ASP A 233 -10.04 7.67 -8.53
CA ASP A 233 -9.39 8.03 -9.78
C ASP A 233 -8.01 8.67 -9.58
N PHE A 234 -7.78 9.33 -8.43
CA PHE A 234 -6.49 9.92 -8.11
C PHE A 234 -5.45 8.81 -7.88
N GLU A 235 -5.82 7.79 -7.11
CA GLU A 235 -4.97 6.64 -6.81
C GLU A 235 -4.70 5.79 -8.06
N LYS A 236 -5.69 5.57 -8.93
CA LYS A 236 -5.48 4.93 -10.25
C LYS A 236 -4.49 5.72 -11.11
N LYS A 237 -4.69 7.03 -11.25
CA LYS A 237 -3.78 7.90 -12.01
C LYS A 237 -2.37 7.83 -11.44
N ARG A 238 -2.24 7.85 -10.11
CA ARG A 238 -0.97 7.70 -9.41
C ARG A 238 -0.28 6.38 -9.76
N ASN A 239 -1.00 5.26 -9.72
CA ASN A 239 -0.47 3.95 -10.08
C ASN A 239 0.01 3.90 -11.54
N GLU A 240 -0.74 4.49 -12.48
CA GLU A 240 -0.31 4.62 -13.88
C GLU A 240 0.96 5.47 -14.05
N THR A 241 1.03 6.60 -13.36
CA THR A 241 2.22 7.47 -13.40
C THR A 241 3.44 6.74 -12.84
N ILE A 242 3.30 6.04 -11.71
CA ILE A 242 4.39 5.25 -11.13
C ILE A 242 4.79 4.13 -12.08
N TYR A 243 3.83 3.43 -12.71
CA TYR A 243 4.14 2.41 -13.71
C TYR A 243 4.98 2.97 -14.87
N SER A 244 4.68 4.19 -15.32
CA SER A 244 5.48 4.84 -16.38
C SER A 244 6.92 5.20 -15.96
N ILE A 245 7.17 5.36 -14.65
CA ILE A 245 8.48 5.73 -14.09
C ILE A 245 9.28 4.49 -13.65
N GLN A 246 8.65 3.58 -12.91
CA GLN A 246 9.29 2.42 -12.29
C GLN A 246 9.05 1.11 -13.04
N GLY A 247 8.11 1.05 -13.98
CA GLY A 247 7.80 -0.17 -14.74
C GLY A 247 7.04 -1.24 -13.97
N ASN A 248 6.67 -0.99 -12.70
CA ASN A 248 5.86 -1.89 -11.90
C ASN A 248 4.59 -1.20 -11.37
N ARG A 249 3.55 -2.00 -11.16
CA ARG A 249 2.25 -1.54 -10.67
C ARG A 249 2.04 -1.97 -9.22
N ASN A 250 1.19 -1.26 -8.49
CA ASN A 250 0.66 -1.75 -7.22
C ASN A 250 -0.56 -2.63 -7.49
N PRO A 251 -0.47 -3.97 -7.32
CA PRO A 251 -1.58 -4.88 -7.58
C PRO A 251 -2.79 -4.64 -6.69
N PHE A 252 -2.60 -4.07 -5.50
CA PHE A 252 -3.69 -3.80 -4.57
C PHE A 252 -4.50 -2.56 -4.96
N ILE A 253 -3.98 -1.69 -5.85
CA ILE A 253 -4.75 -0.60 -6.47
C ILE A 253 -5.56 -1.14 -7.65
N ASP A 254 -4.94 -2.00 -8.46
CA ASP A 254 -5.58 -2.55 -9.66
C ASP A 254 -6.61 -3.64 -9.32
N PHE A 255 -6.36 -4.42 -8.27
CA PHE A 255 -7.21 -5.49 -7.75
C PHE A 255 -7.19 -5.51 -6.21
N PRO A 256 -7.98 -4.64 -5.54
CA PRO A 256 -7.99 -4.53 -4.08
C PRO A 256 -8.29 -5.82 -3.32
N ASP A 257 -9.06 -6.73 -3.93
CA ASP A 257 -9.42 -8.02 -3.33
C ASP A 257 -8.22 -8.96 -3.14
N PHE A 258 -7.08 -8.72 -3.80
CA PHE A 258 -5.84 -9.45 -3.52
C PHE A 258 -5.44 -9.37 -2.03
N ALA A 259 -5.79 -8.29 -1.33
CA ALA A 259 -5.56 -8.19 0.11
C ALA A 259 -6.29 -9.29 0.89
N ASN A 260 -7.54 -9.59 0.52
CA ASN A 260 -8.34 -10.62 1.17
C ASN A 260 -7.76 -12.02 0.93
N TYR A 261 -7.31 -12.30 -0.29
CA TYR A 261 -6.71 -13.59 -0.61
C TYR A 261 -5.35 -13.80 0.06
N ILE A 262 -4.57 -12.74 0.27
CA ILE A 262 -3.22 -12.83 0.83
C ILE A 262 -3.20 -12.78 2.35
N PHE A 263 -4.06 -11.96 2.97
CA PHE A 263 -3.93 -11.62 4.39
C PHE A 263 -5.10 -12.06 5.29
N VAL A 264 -6.32 -12.24 4.77
CA VAL A 264 -7.48 -12.67 5.60
C VAL A 264 -7.46 -14.17 5.85
N ALA A 265 -7.00 -14.98 4.89
CA ALA A 265 -7.06 -16.45 4.95
C ALA A 265 -6.21 -17.10 6.08
N ASN A 266 -5.50 -16.30 6.88
CA ASN A 266 -4.65 -16.73 7.99
C ASN A 266 -5.16 -16.33 9.40
N ASN A 267 -6.36 -15.75 9.53
CA ASN A 267 -6.97 -15.45 10.85
C ASN A 267 -8.10 -16.42 11.20
#